data_AF-A0AAX3FWJ9-F1
#
_entry.id   AF-A0AAX3FWJ9-F1
#
_cell.length_a   1.000
_cell.length_b   1.000
_cell.length_c   1.000
_cell.angle_alpha   90.00
_cell.angle_beta   90.00
_cell.angle_gamma   90.00
#
_symmetry.space_group_name_H-M   'P 1'
#
loop_
_entity.id
_entity.type
_entity.pdbx_description
1 polymer ?
#
loop_
_entity_poly.entity_id
_entity_poly.type
_entity_poly.pdbx_seq_one_letter_code
_entity_poly.pdbx_strand_id
1 'polypeptide(L)'
;MYGNYPEDWVQRYQAANYAVIDPTVKHSKVSSAPILWSNELFRGCPDLWSEANDSNLCHGLAQPSFNAQGRVGMLSLARKDNPISLQEFEALKLMTKAFAAAIHEKISELESDVRVFNTDVEFSGRECDVLRWTADGKTSEEIGVIMGVCTDTVNYHHRNIQRKIGASNRVQAVSYAVAMGYI
;
A
#
# COMPACT_ATOMS: atom_id res chain seq x y z
N MET A 1 7.77 -9.11 9.06
CA MET A 1 8.73 -9.40 7.98
C MET A 1 8.81 -10.92 7.88
N TYR A 2 8.51 -11.49 6.72
CA TYR A 2 8.64 -12.93 6.46
C TYR A 2 9.87 -13.15 5.59
N GLY A 3 10.75 -14.07 5.96
CA GLY A 3 11.98 -14.33 5.22
C GLY A 3 13.00 -15.11 6.02
N ASN A 4 14.23 -15.11 5.51
CA ASN A 4 15.36 -15.87 6.03
C ASN A 4 16.57 -14.98 6.38
N TYR A 5 16.35 -13.70 6.67
CA TYR A 5 17.39 -12.87 7.24
C TYR A 5 17.81 -13.39 8.63
N PRO A 6 19.06 -13.11 9.07
CA PRO A 6 19.51 -13.47 10.41
C PRO A 6 18.52 -12.96 11.47
N GLU A 7 18.20 -13.80 12.45
CA GLU A 7 17.15 -13.49 13.43
C GLU A 7 17.53 -12.29 14.30
N ASP A 8 18.80 -12.20 14.68
CA ASP A 8 19.39 -11.07 15.40
C ASP A 8 19.23 -9.76 14.62
N TRP A 9 19.44 -9.79 13.30
CA TRP A 9 19.19 -8.65 12.43
C TRP A 9 17.70 -8.25 12.42
N VAL A 10 16.79 -9.22 12.27
CA VAL A 10 15.34 -8.93 12.25
C VAL A 10 14.90 -8.30 13.57
N GLN A 11 15.38 -8.81 14.70
CA GLN A 11 15.10 -8.25 16.03
C GLN A 11 15.68 -6.84 16.17
N ARG A 12 16.93 -6.62 15.75
CA ARG A 12 17.57 -5.29 15.76
C ARG A 12 16.79 -4.29 14.92
N TYR A 13 16.39 -4.66 13.70
CA TYR A 13 15.63 -3.82 12.78
C TYR A 13 14.29 -3.38 13.37
N GLN A 14 13.60 -4.30 14.04
CA GLN A 14 12.34 -4.01 14.75
C GLN A 14 12.56 -3.12 15.97
N ALA A 15 13.54 -3.43 16.82
CA ALA A 15 13.84 -2.66 18.02
C ALA A 15 14.26 -1.21 17.72
N ALA A 16 14.97 -1.00 16.60
CA ALA A 16 15.35 0.32 16.11
C ALA A 16 14.23 1.09 15.40
N ASN A 17 13.09 0.42 15.14
CA ASN A 17 12.01 0.92 14.29
C ASN A 17 12.48 1.38 12.89
N TYR A 18 13.41 0.64 12.28
CA TYR A 18 14.03 1.06 11.04
C TYR A 18 13.07 1.15 9.86
N ALA A 19 11.94 0.43 9.88
CA ALA A 19 10.90 0.52 8.85
C ALA A 19 10.42 1.96 8.57
N VAL A 20 10.48 2.86 9.56
CA VAL A 20 10.10 4.27 9.41
C VAL A 20 11.11 5.06 8.57
N ILE A 21 12.40 4.76 8.72
CA ILE A 21 13.48 5.50 8.07
C ILE A 21 14.01 4.82 6.80
N ASP A 22 13.77 3.52 6.66
CA ASP A 22 14.27 2.68 5.58
C ASP A 22 13.85 3.22 4.19
N PRO A 23 14.82 3.59 3.34
CA PRO A 23 14.55 4.16 2.02
C PRO A 23 13.89 3.15 1.07
N THR A 24 14.12 1.84 1.25
CA THR A 24 13.48 0.80 0.44
C THR A 24 11.99 0.68 0.76
N VAL A 25 11.62 0.81 2.04
CA VAL A 25 10.22 0.85 2.49
C VAL A 25 9.55 2.13 2.01
N LYS A 26 10.22 3.29 2.13
CA LYS A 26 9.70 4.58 1.63
C LYS A 26 9.44 4.54 0.13
N HIS A 27 10.40 4.03 -0.65
CA HIS A 27 10.27 3.87 -2.10
C HIS A 27 9.09 2.96 -2.46
N SER A 28 8.95 1.84 -1.75
CA SER A 28 7.88 0.86 -2.03
C SER A 28 6.47 1.39 -1.77
N LYS A 29 6.31 2.44 -0.96
CA LYS A 29 5.00 3.08 -0.74
C LYS A 29 4.53 3.93 -1.92
N VAL A 30 5.44 4.38 -2.79
CA VAL A 30 5.14 5.39 -3.81
C VAL A 30 5.58 5.00 -5.22
N SER A 31 6.22 3.84 -5.40
CA SER A 31 6.72 3.37 -6.69
C SER A 31 6.48 1.88 -6.87
N SER A 32 6.25 1.47 -8.11
CA SER A 32 6.19 0.05 -8.52
C SER A 32 7.48 -0.45 -9.18
N ALA A 33 8.46 0.44 -9.39
CA ALA A 33 9.75 0.08 -9.95
C ALA A 33 10.64 -0.55 -8.87
N PRO A 34 11.42 -1.60 -9.18
CA PRO A 34 12.42 -2.09 -8.24
C PRO A 34 13.52 -1.07 -8.03
N ILE A 35 14.19 -1.16 -6.89
CA ILE A 35 15.31 -0.31 -6.53
C ILE A 35 16.49 -1.15 -6.05
N LEU A 36 17.68 -0.76 -6.46
CA LEU A 36 18.93 -1.41 -6.06
C LEU A 36 19.50 -0.74 -4.80
N TRP A 37 19.98 -1.55 -3.86
CA TRP A 37 20.64 -1.06 -2.66
C TRP A 37 21.99 -0.43 -3.02
N SER A 38 22.29 0.72 -2.43
CA SER A 38 23.54 1.42 -2.65
C SER A 38 23.85 2.36 -1.49
N ASN A 39 25.13 2.71 -1.32
CA ASN A 39 25.53 3.74 -0.35
C ASN A 39 24.78 5.06 -0.55
N GLU A 40 24.45 5.39 -1.81
CA GLU A 40 23.67 6.59 -2.12
C GLU A 40 22.24 6.50 -1.59
N LEU A 41 21.58 5.36 -1.80
CA LEU A 41 20.22 5.13 -1.35
C LEU A 41 20.10 5.26 0.18
N PHE A 42 21.08 4.71 0.89
CA PHE A 42 21.08 4.70 2.36
C PHE A 42 21.83 5.88 2.99
N ARG A 43 22.27 6.88 2.22
CA ARG A 43 23.03 8.03 2.74
C ARG A 43 22.35 8.73 3.92
N GLY A 44 21.01 8.79 3.93
CA GLY A 44 20.22 9.41 5.00
C GLY A 44 19.97 8.52 6.23
N CYS A 45 20.47 7.29 6.25
CA CYS A 45 20.29 6.31 7.32
C CYS A 45 21.54 5.41 7.46
N PRO A 46 22.71 5.99 7.76
CA PRO A 46 23.98 5.27 7.76
C PRO A 46 24.03 4.13 8.80
N ASP A 47 23.39 4.28 9.96
CA ASP A 47 23.36 3.24 11.00
C ASP A 47 22.62 1.98 10.53
N LEU A 48 21.44 2.16 9.92
CA LEU A 48 20.69 1.07 9.28
C LEU A 48 21.56 0.35 8.24
N TRP A 49 22.29 1.11 7.43
CA TRP A 49 23.13 0.55 6.39
C TRP A 49 24.32 -0.22 6.96
N SER A 50 25.04 0.36 7.92
CA SER A 50 26.20 -0.26 8.55
C SER A 50 25.80 -1.58 9.20
N GLU A 51 24.74 -1.57 10.01
CA GLU A 51 24.32 -2.76 10.73
C GLU A 51 23.79 -3.86 9.79
N ALA A 52 23.10 -3.49 8.70
CA ALA A 52 22.72 -4.45 7.67
C ALA A 52 23.94 -5.14 7.05
N ASN A 53 25.00 -4.38 6.75
CA ASN A 53 26.25 -4.91 6.21
C ASN A 53 26.97 -5.81 7.23
N ASP A 54 26.99 -5.43 8.51
CA ASP A 54 27.56 -6.25 9.59
C ASP A 54 26.82 -7.59 9.74
N SER A 55 25.52 -7.60 9.44
CA SER A 55 24.71 -8.82 9.34
C SER A 55 24.80 -9.54 7.98
N ASN A 56 25.79 -9.21 7.14
CA ASN A 56 26.04 -9.79 5.81
C ASN A 56 24.95 -9.51 4.76
N LEU A 57 24.13 -8.46 4.94
CA LEU A 57 23.12 -8.01 3.97
C LEU A 57 23.67 -6.84 3.15
N CYS A 58 24.71 -7.12 2.35
CA CYS A 58 25.53 -6.08 1.73
C CYS A 58 25.07 -5.65 0.34
N HIS A 59 24.48 -6.57 -0.42
CA HIS A 59 24.05 -6.34 -1.79
C HIS A 59 22.62 -6.81 -1.96
N GLY A 60 21.72 -5.90 -2.32
CA GLY A 60 20.31 -6.27 -2.43
C GLY A 60 19.51 -5.40 -3.39
N LEU A 61 18.28 -5.85 -3.60
CA LEU A 61 17.25 -5.10 -4.30
C LEU A 61 15.94 -5.21 -3.53
N ALA A 62 15.11 -4.19 -3.69
CA ALA A 62 13.74 -4.20 -3.20
C ALA A 62 12.78 -4.06 -4.39
N GLN A 63 11.81 -4.97 -4.48
CA GLN A 63 10.74 -4.94 -5.46
C GLN A 63 9.41 -4.67 -4.75
N PRO A 64 8.81 -3.49 -4.96
CA PRO A 64 7.48 -3.18 -4.45
C PRO A 64 6.39 -4.05 -5.10
N SER A 65 5.32 -4.32 -4.38
CA SER A 65 4.09 -4.91 -4.92
C SER A 65 2.84 -4.26 -4.29
N PHE A 66 1.75 -4.21 -5.04
CA PHE A 66 0.47 -3.65 -4.62
C PHE A 66 -0.63 -4.65 -4.96
N ASN A 67 -1.66 -4.73 -4.12
CA ASN A 67 -2.82 -5.59 -4.38
C ASN A 67 -4.11 -4.78 -4.53
N ALA A 68 -5.19 -5.47 -4.89
CA ALA A 68 -6.49 -4.83 -5.15
C ALA A 68 -7.11 -4.17 -3.90
N GLN A 69 -6.70 -4.59 -2.70
CA GLN A 69 -7.17 -3.99 -1.43
C GLN A 69 -6.35 -2.76 -1.01
N GLY A 70 -5.50 -2.23 -1.90
CA GLY A 70 -4.66 -1.06 -1.62
C GLY A 70 -3.52 -1.35 -0.62
N ARG A 71 -3.23 -2.62 -0.32
CA ARG A 71 -2.09 -2.99 0.53
C ARG A 71 -0.80 -2.87 -0.26
N VAL A 72 0.27 -2.48 0.44
CA VAL A 72 1.62 -2.36 -0.10
C VAL A 72 2.48 -3.45 0.51
N GLY A 73 3.18 -4.18 -0.36
CA GLY A 73 4.14 -5.21 -0.02
C GLY A 73 5.50 -4.90 -0.63
N MET A 74 6.52 -5.60 -0.15
CA MET A 74 7.89 -5.45 -0.65
C MET A 74 8.58 -6.80 -0.59
N LEU A 75 9.11 -7.26 -1.72
CA LEU A 75 10.08 -8.35 -1.78
C LEU A 75 11.47 -7.75 -1.63
N SER A 76 12.23 -8.22 -0.64
CA SER A 76 13.61 -7.83 -0.44
C SER A 76 14.51 -9.05 -0.66
N LEU A 77 15.50 -8.91 -1.55
CA LEU A 77 16.52 -9.93 -1.79
C LEU A 77 17.88 -9.33 -1.46
N ALA A 78 18.66 -10.02 -0.64
CA ALA A 78 20.00 -9.58 -0.29
C ALA A 78 20.98 -10.76 -0.21
N ARG A 79 22.25 -10.45 -0.46
CA ARG A 79 23.38 -11.38 -0.35
C ARG A 79 24.61 -10.66 0.19
N LYS A 80 25.51 -11.45 0.76
CA LYS A 80 26.79 -10.99 1.30
C LYS A 80 27.77 -10.58 0.21
N ASP A 81 28.03 -11.51 -0.70
CA ASP A 81 29.10 -11.42 -1.68
C ASP A 81 28.54 -11.16 -3.09
N ASN A 82 29.40 -10.67 -3.98
CA ASN A 82 29.11 -10.35 -5.38
C ASN A 82 28.07 -9.22 -5.53
N PRO A 83 28.46 -7.97 -5.81
CA PRO A 83 27.50 -6.92 -6.09
C PRO A 83 26.54 -7.31 -7.22
N ILE A 84 25.27 -6.92 -7.11
CA ILE A 84 24.28 -7.13 -8.18
C ILE A 84 24.63 -6.17 -9.32
N SER A 85 25.05 -6.71 -10.46
CA SER A 85 25.36 -5.90 -11.63
C SER A 85 24.09 -5.30 -12.25
N LEU A 86 24.22 -4.23 -13.04
CA LEU A 86 23.07 -3.66 -13.75
C LEU A 86 22.43 -4.67 -14.73
N GLN A 87 23.24 -5.52 -15.37
CA GLN A 87 22.75 -6.56 -16.26
C GLN A 87 21.91 -7.60 -15.48
N GLU A 88 22.40 -8.03 -14.31
CA GLU A 88 21.67 -8.93 -13.42
C GLU A 88 20.38 -8.27 -12.93
N PHE A 89 20.44 -7.02 -12.49
CA PHE A 89 19.27 -6.27 -12.01
C PHE A 89 18.17 -6.17 -13.08
N GLU A 90 18.52 -5.82 -14.32
CA GLU A 90 17.55 -5.77 -15.42
C GLU A 90 17.02 -7.16 -15.80
N ALA A 91 17.85 -8.20 -15.74
CA ALA A 91 17.41 -9.57 -15.98
C ALA A 91 16.44 -10.09 -14.90
N LEU A 92 16.64 -9.70 -13.63
CA LEU A 92 15.79 -10.13 -12.51
C LEU A 92 14.44 -9.40 -12.47
N LYS A 93 14.37 -8.19 -13.01
CA LYS A 93 13.25 -7.24 -12.88
C LYS A 93 11.86 -7.83 -13.10
N LEU A 94 11.67 -8.56 -14.21
CA LEU A 94 10.36 -9.14 -14.53
C LEU A 94 10.00 -10.28 -13.57
N MET A 95 10.96 -11.14 -13.26
CA MET A 95 10.78 -12.28 -12.37
C MET A 95 10.51 -11.84 -10.94
N THR A 96 11.28 -10.89 -10.39
CA THR A 96 11.06 -10.36 -9.05
C THR A 96 9.70 -9.67 -8.95
N LYS A 97 9.29 -8.93 -9.98
CA LYS A 97 7.96 -8.29 -10.03
C LYS A 97 6.84 -9.32 -10.00
N ALA A 98 6.90 -10.35 -10.84
CA ALA A 98 5.90 -11.41 -10.87
C ALA A 98 5.83 -12.17 -9.55
N PHE A 99 6.99 -12.53 -9.00
CA PHE A 99 7.09 -13.26 -7.74
C PHE A 99 6.57 -12.44 -6.55
N ALA A 100 6.96 -11.16 -6.46
CA ALA A 100 6.50 -10.25 -5.40
C ALA A 100 4.98 -10.04 -5.43
N ALA A 101 4.37 -9.96 -6.62
CA ALA A 101 2.93 -9.86 -6.77
C ALA A 101 2.23 -11.16 -6.32
N ALA A 102 2.69 -12.31 -6.80
CA ALA A 102 2.09 -13.60 -6.49
C ALA A 102 2.15 -13.95 -4.98
N ILE A 103 3.28 -13.69 -4.33
CA ILE A 103 3.43 -13.92 -2.89
C ILE A 103 2.58 -12.95 -2.09
N HIS A 104 2.57 -11.67 -2.46
CA HIS A 104 1.80 -10.66 -1.73
C HIS A 104 0.30 -10.99 -1.74
N GLU A 105 -0.24 -11.47 -2.87
CA GLU A 105 -1.63 -11.93 -2.93
C GLU A 105 -1.87 -13.09 -1.93
N LYS A 106 -0.99 -14.09 -1.91
CA LYS A 106 -1.15 -15.25 -1.01
C LYS A 106 -0.98 -14.90 0.46
N ILE A 107 -0.05 -14.03 0.82
CA ILE A 107 0.08 -13.54 2.19
C ILE A 107 -1.19 -12.77 2.58
N SER A 108 -1.70 -11.91 1.70
CA SER A 108 -2.91 -11.13 1.96
C SER A 108 -4.15 -12.02 2.16
N GLU A 109 -4.28 -13.11 1.39
CA GLU A 109 -5.32 -14.13 1.58
C GLU A 109 -5.20 -14.82 2.96
N LEU A 110 -3.98 -15.19 3.39
CA LEU A 110 -3.75 -15.89 4.66
C LEU A 110 -3.91 -14.98 5.88
N GLU A 111 -3.57 -13.69 5.77
CA GLU A 111 -3.73 -12.70 6.84
C GLU A 111 -5.17 -12.12 6.91
N SER A 112 -6.09 -12.59 6.06
CA SER A 112 -7.42 -12.02 5.87
C SER A 112 -8.41 -12.21 7.04
N ASP A 113 -7.97 -12.78 8.18
CA ASP A 113 -8.74 -12.77 9.43
C ASP A 113 -9.03 -11.36 9.97
N VAL A 114 -8.34 -10.33 9.46
CA VAL A 114 -8.64 -8.91 9.73
C VAL A 114 -9.10 -8.21 8.44
N ARG A 115 -10.37 -8.44 8.07
CA ARG A 115 -11.07 -7.57 7.10
C ARG A 115 -11.23 -6.18 7.72
N VAL A 116 -10.27 -5.28 7.47
CA VAL A 116 -10.34 -3.88 7.95
C VAL A 116 -11.55 -3.16 7.33
N PHE A 117 -12.01 -3.61 6.16
CA PHE A 117 -13.15 -3.06 5.45
C PHE A 117 -13.96 -4.18 4.78
N ASN A 118 -15.28 -4.10 4.85
CA ASN A 118 -16.18 -5.13 4.33
C ASN A 118 -16.30 -5.01 2.81
N THR A 119 -15.58 -5.85 2.06
CA THR A 119 -15.60 -5.89 0.58
C THR A 119 -16.98 -6.22 0.00
N ASP A 120 -17.90 -6.74 0.81
CA ASP A 120 -19.21 -7.25 0.37
C ASP A 120 -20.29 -6.16 0.33
N VAL A 121 -19.91 -4.88 0.38
CA VAL A 121 -20.85 -3.76 0.31
C VAL A 121 -21.11 -3.36 -1.14
N GLU A 122 -22.35 -3.47 -1.58
CA GLU A 122 -22.78 -2.96 -2.89
C GLU A 122 -23.42 -1.57 -2.75
N PHE A 123 -22.88 -0.60 -3.48
CA PHE A 123 -23.49 0.70 -3.68
C PHE A 123 -24.31 0.71 -4.97
N SER A 124 -25.48 1.32 -4.94
CA SER A 124 -26.25 1.61 -6.15
C SER A 124 -25.54 2.66 -7.00
N GLY A 125 -25.83 2.71 -8.31
CA GLY A 125 -25.23 3.73 -9.20
C GLY A 125 -25.42 5.16 -8.69
N ARG A 126 -26.61 5.47 -8.14
CA ARG A 126 -26.90 6.78 -7.53
C ARG A 126 -26.06 7.06 -6.27
N GLU A 127 -25.80 6.05 -5.44
CA GLU A 127 -24.92 6.20 -4.27
C GLU A 127 -23.47 6.42 -4.70
N CYS A 128 -22.98 5.74 -5.75
CA CYS A 128 -21.65 6.00 -6.31
C CYS A 128 -21.54 7.41 -6.88
N ASP A 129 -22.56 7.90 -7.60
CA ASP A 129 -22.56 9.27 -8.14
C ASP A 129 -22.51 10.31 -7.01
N VAL A 130 -23.30 10.12 -5.95
CA VAL A 130 -23.24 10.98 -4.76
C VAL A 130 -21.85 10.94 -4.13
N LEU A 131 -21.24 9.76 -3.99
CA LEU A 131 -19.88 9.62 -3.45
C LEU A 131 -18.83 10.33 -4.30
N ARG A 132 -18.87 10.22 -5.63
CA ARG A 132 -17.94 10.90 -6.55
C ARG A 132 -18.01 12.40 -6.41
N TRP A 133 -19.20 12.98 -6.50
CA TRP A 133 -19.33 14.43 -6.36
C TRP A 133 -18.98 14.95 -4.97
N THR A 134 -19.20 14.13 -3.94
CA THR A 134 -18.75 14.46 -2.59
C THR A 134 -17.23 14.42 -2.47
N ALA A 135 -16.57 13.47 -3.14
CA ALA A 135 -15.11 13.39 -3.22
C ALA A 135 -14.51 14.60 -3.95
N ASP A 136 -15.20 15.12 -4.95
CA ASP A 136 -14.88 16.38 -5.65
C ASP A 136 -15.20 17.64 -4.81
N GLY A 137 -15.68 17.48 -3.58
CA GLY A 137 -15.92 18.57 -2.64
C GLY A 137 -17.25 19.30 -2.79
N LYS A 138 -18.23 18.74 -3.50
CA LYS A 138 -19.55 19.37 -3.72
C LYS A 138 -20.45 19.31 -2.49
N THR A 139 -21.26 20.35 -2.29
CA THR A 139 -22.31 20.35 -1.26
C THR A 139 -23.52 19.54 -1.72
N SER A 140 -24.40 19.15 -0.78
CA SER A 140 -25.61 18.42 -1.14
C SER A 140 -26.56 19.19 -2.05
N GLU A 141 -26.58 20.54 -1.97
CA GLU A 141 -27.36 21.34 -2.91
C GLU A 141 -26.76 21.29 -4.31
N GLU A 142 -25.43 21.46 -4.43
CA GLU A 142 -24.74 21.38 -5.72
C GLU A 142 -24.91 20.00 -6.37
N ILE A 143 -24.77 18.93 -5.59
CA ILE A 143 -24.98 17.55 -6.05
C ILE A 143 -26.43 17.37 -6.53
N GLY A 144 -27.41 17.93 -5.81
CA GLY A 144 -28.81 17.88 -6.20
C GLY A 144 -29.04 18.53 -7.56
N VAL A 145 -28.46 19.71 -7.78
CA VAL A 145 -28.49 20.40 -9.08
C VAL A 145 -27.85 19.55 -10.18
N ILE A 146 -26.66 18.99 -9.93
CA ILE A 146 -25.92 18.18 -10.91
C ILE A 146 -26.68 16.90 -11.28
N MET A 147 -27.29 16.22 -10.28
CA MET A 147 -27.96 14.94 -10.46
C MET A 147 -29.45 15.05 -10.82
N GLY A 148 -30.00 16.27 -10.86
CA GLY A 148 -31.41 16.55 -11.12
C GLY A 148 -32.35 16.05 -10.02
N VAL A 149 -31.94 16.13 -8.75
CA VAL A 149 -32.72 15.69 -7.58
C VAL A 149 -32.69 16.74 -6.46
N CYS A 150 -33.63 16.68 -5.52
CA CYS A 150 -33.59 17.59 -4.37
C CYS A 150 -32.47 17.24 -3.38
N THR A 151 -32.03 18.22 -2.60
CA THR A 151 -31.00 18.08 -1.55
C THR A 151 -31.34 16.95 -0.57
N ASP A 152 -32.62 16.77 -0.23
CA ASP A 152 -33.06 15.69 0.67
C ASP A 152 -32.82 14.29 0.11
N THR A 153 -32.95 14.12 -1.21
CA THR A 153 -32.64 12.85 -1.89
C THR A 153 -31.13 12.57 -1.83
N VAL A 154 -30.29 13.58 -2.01
CA VAL A 154 -28.83 13.43 -1.84
C VAL A 154 -28.50 13.06 -0.39
N ASN A 155 -29.10 13.75 0.59
CA ASN A 155 -28.94 13.44 2.01
C ASN A 155 -29.42 12.03 2.36
N TYR A 156 -30.49 11.56 1.72
CA TYR A 156 -30.96 10.18 1.86
C TYR A 156 -29.92 9.16 1.37
N HIS A 157 -29.32 9.36 0.20
CA HIS A 157 -28.24 8.51 -0.29
C HIS A 157 -27.03 8.51 0.65
N HIS A 158 -26.60 9.68 1.14
CA HIS A 158 -25.53 9.75 2.14
C HIS A 158 -25.81 8.91 3.39
N ARG A 159 -27.01 9.01 3.96
CA ARG A 159 -27.40 8.22 5.13
C ARG A 159 -27.41 6.72 4.84
N ASN A 160 -27.83 6.31 3.64
CA ASN A 160 -27.79 4.90 3.23
C ASN A 160 -26.35 4.40 3.10
N ILE A 161 -25.48 5.16 2.42
CA ILE A 161 -24.05 4.84 2.28
C ILE A 161 -23.42 4.67 3.66
N GLN A 162 -23.57 5.66 4.54
CA GLN A 162 -23.02 5.64 5.89
C GLN A 162 -23.48 4.42 6.69
N ARG A 163 -24.77 4.07 6.60
CA ARG A 163 -25.32 2.88 7.25
C ARG A 163 -24.72 1.59 6.72
N LYS A 164 -24.54 1.46 5.40
CA LYS A 164 -24.00 0.25 4.75
C LYS A 164 -22.58 -0.08 5.22
N ILE A 165 -21.75 0.94 5.45
CA ILE A 165 -20.33 0.78 5.81
C ILE A 165 -20.02 1.13 7.27
N GLY A 166 -21.02 1.53 8.07
CA GLY A 166 -20.81 1.99 9.44
C GLY A 166 -20.01 3.30 9.57
N ALA A 167 -20.03 4.16 8.54
CA ALA A 167 -19.30 5.43 8.58
C ALA A 167 -20.04 6.48 9.42
N SER A 168 -19.31 7.16 10.29
CA SER A 168 -19.81 8.22 11.17
C SER A 168 -20.11 9.52 10.44
N ASN A 169 -19.42 9.79 9.33
CA ASN A 169 -19.53 11.05 8.59
C ASN A 169 -19.28 10.82 7.08
N ARG A 170 -19.60 11.82 6.26
CA ARG A 170 -19.48 11.75 4.80
C ARG A 170 -18.03 11.63 4.33
N VAL A 171 -17.10 12.27 5.04
CA VAL A 171 -15.67 12.21 4.73
C VAL A 171 -15.16 10.78 4.90
N GLN A 172 -15.49 10.12 6.01
CA GLN A 172 -15.17 8.71 6.23
C GLN A 172 -15.78 7.81 5.15
N ALA A 173 -17.02 8.11 4.72
CA ALA A 173 -17.67 7.35 3.65
C ALA A 173 -16.96 7.50 2.30
N VAL A 174 -16.52 8.72 1.96
CA VAL A 174 -15.71 8.99 0.76
C VAL A 174 -14.35 8.30 0.86
N SER A 175 -13.64 8.44 1.98
CA SER A 175 -12.33 7.80 2.19
C SER A 175 -12.42 6.28 2.06
N TYR A 176 -13.48 5.67 2.58
CA TYR A 176 -13.76 4.25 2.40
C TYR A 176 -13.97 3.91 0.92
N ALA A 177 -14.84 4.66 0.23
CA ALA A 177 -15.18 4.38 -1.16
C ALA A 177 -13.97 4.48 -2.09
N VAL A 178 -13.07 5.45 -1.87
CA VAL A 178 -11.79 5.59 -2.59
C VAL A 178 -10.84 4.44 -2.25
N ALA A 179 -10.65 4.14 -0.95
CA ALA A 179 -9.72 3.09 -0.52
C ALA A 179 -10.10 1.69 -1.04
N MET A 180 -11.40 1.44 -1.21
CA MET A 180 -11.94 0.18 -1.70
C MET A 180 -12.19 0.16 -3.22
N GLY A 181 -11.88 1.24 -3.94
CA GLY A 181 -11.99 1.31 -5.40
C GLY A 181 -13.42 1.39 -5.95
N TYR A 182 -14.39 1.88 -5.16
CA TYR A 182 -15.76 2.11 -5.64
C TYR A 182 -15.90 3.40 -6.46
N ILE A 183 -15.03 4.39 -6.21
CA ILE A 183 -15.00 5.69 -6.89
C ILE A 183 -13.59 6.14 -7.21
#